data_AF-A0A1Q3WA07-F1
#
_entry.id   AF-A0A1Q3WA07-F1
#
_cell.length_a   1.000
_cell.length_b   1.000
_cell.length_c   1.000
_cell.angle_alpha   90.00
_cell.angle_beta   90.00
_cell.angle_gamma   90.00
#
_symmetry.space_group_name_H-M   'P 1'
#
loop_
_entity.id
_entity.type
_entity.pdbx_description
1 polymer ?
#
loop_
_entity_poly.entity_id
_entity_poly.type
_entity_poly.pdbx_seq_one_letter_code
_entity_poly.pdbx_strand_id
1 'polypeptide(L)'
;MLVGSWLISQPIHAQWRLLFQSQDIYQPSNRATPSDTITAIESRGVLSKYLIIRYRHSRRRLMAKDSVWGFVDGYGTIWRSYEKELFVLVDFNGGWVNYAINRPVRTRLSAMYWAPMYSRTLDSKIKSSWSEAMADIPAGHILR
;
A
#
# COMPACT_ATOMS: atom_id res chain seq x y z
N MET A 1 -46.86 5.54 10.39
CA MET A 1 -45.85 4.47 10.45
C MET A 1 -44.86 4.69 9.31
N LEU A 2 -43.66 5.18 9.61
CA LEU A 2 -42.55 5.26 8.64
C LEU A 2 -41.41 4.45 9.24
N VAL A 3 -41.21 3.23 8.73
CA VAL A 3 -40.06 2.40 9.08
C VAL A 3 -38.89 2.94 8.25
N GLY A 4 -38.15 3.88 8.81
CA GLY A 4 -36.88 4.33 8.25
C GLY A 4 -35.85 3.22 8.39
N SER A 5 -35.55 2.53 7.30
CA SER A 5 -34.46 1.57 7.22
C SER A 5 -33.13 2.33 7.35
N TRP A 6 -32.61 2.40 8.58
CA TRP A 6 -31.24 2.79 8.84
C TRP A 6 -30.34 1.69 8.27
N LEU A 7 -29.85 1.87 7.05
CA LEU A 7 -28.68 1.16 6.56
C LEU A 7 -27.50 1.65 7.41
N ILE A 8 -27.31 1.00 8.56
CA ILE A 8 -26.06 1.09 9.31
C ILE A 8 -25.01 0.50 8.38
N SER A 9 -24.31 1.37 7.63
CA SER A 9 -23.03 1.01 7.02
C SER A 9 -22.13 0.59 8.17
N GLN A 10 -22.02 -0.72 8.39
CA GLN A 10 -20.98 -1.22 9.27
C GLN A 10 -19.66 -0.69 8.72
N PRO A 11 -18.80 -0.10 9.56
CA PRO A 11 -17.45 0.21 9.11
C PRO A 11 -16.86 -1.12 8.65
N ILE A 12 -16.61 -1.25 7.36
CA ILE A 12 -15.86 -2.38 6.81
C ILE A 12 -14.51 -2.27 7.51
N HIS A 13 -14.34 -3.04 8.59
CA HIS A 13 -13.07 -3.10 9.29
C HIS A 13 -12.03 -3.50 8.25
N ALA A 14 -11.13 -2.57 7.94
CA ALA A 14 -10.12 -2.80 6.94
C ALA A 14 -9.34 -4.07 7.31
N GLN A 15 -9.39 -5.05 6.42
CA GLN A 15 -8.80 -6.35 6.66
C GLN A 15 -7.39 -6.37 6.09
N TRP A 16 -6.42 -6.81 6.89
CA TRP A 16 -5.07 -7.07 6.41
C TRP A 16 -5.11 -8.05 5.22
N ARG A 17 -4.50 -7.66 4.09
CA ARG A 17 -4.42 -8.51 2.89
C ARG A 17 -3.13 -8.28 2.14
N LEU A 18 -2.62 -9.34 1.53
CA LEU A 18 -1.54 -9.26 0.56
C LEU A 18 -2.12 -8.91 -0.81
N LEU A 19 -1.37 -8.13 -1.58
CA LEU A 19 -1.66 -7.77 -2.96
C LEU A 19 -0.54 -8.38 -3.80
N PHE A 20 -0.86 -9.35 -4.65
CA PHE A 20 0.11 -9.98 -5.54
C PHE A 20 0.29 -9.17 -6.83
N GLN A 21 -0.76 -8.45 -7.23
CA GLN A 21 -0.79 -7.56 -8.37
C GLN A 21 -1.42 -6.21 -8.00
N SER A 22 -1.16 -5.17 -8.80
CA SER A 22 -1.72 -3.84 -8.56
C SER A 22 -3.25 -3.81 -8.65
N GLN A 23 -3.84 -4.67 -9.47
CA GLN A 23 -5.28 -4.77 -9.66
C GLN A 23 -6.00 -5.35 -8.42
N ASP A 24 -5.28 -6.04 -7.54
CA ASP A 24 -5.85 -6.62 -6.31
C ASP A 24 -6.35 -5.54 -5.34
N ILE A 25 -5.94 -4.28 -5.52
CA ILE A 25 -6.44 -3.13 -4.75
C ILE A 25 -7.96 -3.02 -4.85
N TYR A 26 -8.50 -3.27 -6.05
CA TYR A 26 -9.93 -3.14 -6.37
C TYR A 26 -10.76 -4.34 -5.97
N GLN A 27 -10.12 -5.48 -5.68
CA GLN A 27 -10.83 -6.69 -5.31
C GLN A 27 -11.21 -6.62 -3.83
N PRO A 28 -12.46 -6.92 -3.44
CA PRO A 28 -12.78 -7.14 -2.04
C PRO A 28 -11.97 -8.32 -1.49
N SER A 29 -11.66 -8.33 -0.20
CA SER A 29 -10.98 -9.48 0.41
C SER A 29 -11.88 -10.70 0.29
N ASN A 30 -11.60 -11.56 -0.69
CA ASN A 30 -12.34 -12.80 -0.86
C ASN A 30 -11.99 -13.71 0.33
N ARG A 31 -12.93 -13.78 1.28
CA ARG A 31 -13.08 -14.73 2.39
C ARG A 31 -11.93 -15.73 2.50
N ALA A 32 -10.87 -15.34 3.21
CA ALA A 32 -9.98 -16.32 3.80
C ALA A 32 -10.78 -17.15 4.81
N THR A 33 -10.54 -18.46 4.86
CA THR A 33 -10.98 -19.29 5.97
C THR A 33 -10.51 -18.65 7.30
N PRO A 34 -11.22 -18.85 8.42
CA PRO A 34 -10.85 -18.23 9.70
C PRO A 34 -9.41 -18.49 10.14
N SER A 35 -8.81 -19.60 9.68
CA SER A 35 -7.43 -19.99 9.95
C SER A 35 -6.37 -19.14 9.23
N ASP A 36 -6.70 -18.59 8.06
CA ASP A 36 -5.78 -17.85 7.19
C ASP A 36 -5.99 -16.33 7.27
N THR A 37 -6.76 -15.89 8.26
CA THR A 37 -6.95 -14.46 8.52
C THR A 37 -5.63 -13.84 8.99
N ILE A 38 -5.09 -12.94 8.16
CA ILE A 38 -3.92 -12.12 8.48
C ILE A 38 -4.31 -11.10 9.56
N THR A 39 -3.49 -10.98 10.58
CA THR A 39 -3.67 -10.05 11.70
C THR A 39 -2.64 -8.94 11.75
N ALA A 40 -1.49 -9.13 11.09
CA ALA A 40 -0.48 -8.10 10.90
C ALA A 40 0.46 -8.45 9.74
N ILE A 41 0.97 -7.41 9.08
CA ILE A 41 2.03 -7.49 8.09
C ILE A 41 3.09 -6.48 8.51
N GLU A 42 4.30 -6.97 8.79
CA GLU A 42 5.40 -6.15 9.28
C GLU A 42 6.58 -6.17 8.30
N SER A 43 7.24 -5.03 8.13
CA SER A 43 8.54 -4.97 7.48
C SER A 43 9.63 -4.63 8.48
N ARG A 44 10.74 -5.39 8.49
CA ARG A 44 11.93 -5.08 9.30
C ARG A 44 12.79 -3.97 8.70
N GLY A 45 12.18 -2.96 8.08
CA GLY A 45 12.84 -1.80 7.48
C GLY A 45 13.31 -1.98 6.04
N VAL A 46 13.99 -0.94 5.56
CA VAL A 46 14.43 -0.70 4.16
C VAL A 46 15.31 -1.82 3.60
N LEU A 47 16.15 -2.43 4.44
CA LEU A 47 17.08 -3.48 4.01
C LEU A 47 16.48 -4.90 4.09
N SER A 48 15.31 -5.05 4.68
CA SER A 48 14.68 -6.37 4.81
C SER A 48 14.14 -6.82 3.46
N LYS A 49 14.52 -8.04 3.03
CA LYS A 49 13.99 -8.68 1.82
C LYS A 49 12.58 -9.28 2.01
N TYR A 50 12.10 -9.35 3.26
CA TYR A 50 10.90 -10.10 3.60
C TYR A 50 9.89 -9.22 4.35
N LEU A 51 8.62 -9.57 4.19
CA LEU A 51 7.51 -9.21 5.07
C LEU A 51 7.26 -10.35 6.05
N ILE A 52 6.91 -10.02 7.28
CA ILE A 52 6.47 -10.97 8.30
C ILE A 52 4.95 -10.92 8.33
N ILE A 53 4.32 -12.02 7.94
CA ILE A 53 2.87 -12.17 7.94
C ILE A 53 2.49 -12.91 9.21
N ARG A 54 1.62 -12.30 10.02
CA ARG A 54 1.04 -12.92 11.22
C ARG A 54 -0.41 -13.30 10.96
N TYR A 55 -0.79 -14.48 11.43
CA TYR A 55 -2.15 -15.01 11.30
C TYR A 55 -2.80 -15.16 12.68
N ARG A 56 -4.14 -15.26 12.72
CA ARG A 56 -4.96 -15.34 13.95
C ARG A 56 -4.52 -16.41 14.96
N HIS A 57 -3.98 -17.53 14.50
CA HIS A 57 -3.51 -18.64 15.35
C HIS A 57 -2.00 -18.57 15.66
N SER A 58 -1.44 -17.37 15.76
CA SER A 58 -0.01 -17.13 16.03
C SER A 58 0.96 -17.73 15.00
N ARG A 59 0.46 -18.26 13.87
CA ARG A 59 1.29 -18.69 12.75
C ARG A 59 1.97 -17.48 12.15
N ARG A 60 3.24 -17.65 11.79
CA ARG A 60 4.05 -16.63 11.12
C ARG A 60 4.58 -17.18 9.81
N ARG A 61 4.58 -16.36 8.78
CA ARG A 61 5.17 -16.68 7.48
C ARG A 61 6.05 -15.53 7.02
N LEU A 62 7.22 -15.87 6.47
CA LEU A 62 8.02 -14.91 5.72
C LEU A 62 7.54 -14.89 4.28
N MET A 63 7.22 -13.72 3.77
CA MET A 63 6.89 -13.49 2.36
C MET A 63 7.97 -12.62 1.75
N ALA A 64 8.47 -12.98 0.57
CA ALA A 64 9.46 -12.15 -0.09
C ALA A 64 8.79 -10.86 -0.61
N LYS A 65 9.48 -9.73 -0.50
CA LYS A 65 8.94 -8.42 -0.93
C LYS A 65 8.77 -8.32 -2.45
N ASP A 66 9.51 -9.11 -3.20
CA ASP A 66 9.46 -9.20 -4.66
C ASP A 66 8.38 -10.16 -5.17
N SER A 67 7.85 -11.05 -4.31
CA SER A 67 6.76 -11.96 -4.65
C SER A 67 5.37 -11.36 -4.45
N VAL A 68 5.28 -10.10 -4.01
CA VAL A 68 4.03 -9.37 -3.81
C VAL A 68 4.17 -7.96 -4.36
N TRP A 69 3.09 -7.41 -4.90
CA TRP A 69 3.03 -6.00 -5.27
C TRP A 69 2.97 -5.11 -4.01
N GLY A 70 2.25 -5.54 -2.99
CA GLY A 70 2.03 -4.75 -1.79
C GLY A 70 1.13 -5.44 -0.77
N PHE A 71 0.55 -4.65 0.13
CA PHE A 71 -0.44 -5.11 1.09
C PHE A 71 -1.36 -3.98 1.54
N VAL A 72 -2.49 -4.34 2.12
CA VAL A 72 -3.36 -3.43 2.86
C VAL A 72 -3.22 -3.75 4.34
N ASP A 73 -3.09 -2.73 5.17
CA ASP A 73 -3.01 -2.88 6.62
C ASP A 73 -4.38 -2.89 7.30
N GLY A 74 -4.39 -3.08 8.62
CA GLY A 74 -5.61 -3.11 9.42
C GLY A 74 -6.37 -1.78 9.51
N TYR A 75 -5.80 -0.70 8.97
CA TYR A 75 -6.42 0.61 8.86
C TYR A 75 -6.91 0.91 7.44
N GLY A 76 -6.64 0.02 6.48
CA GLY A 76 -7.03 0.20 5.08
C GLY A 76 -5.97 0.92 4.25
N THR A 77 -4.82 1.24 4.85
CA THR A 77 -3.71 1.87 4.15
C THR A 77 -3.13 0.89 3.16
N ILE A 78 -2.94 1.32 1.92
CA ILE A 78 -2.30 0.51 0.89
C ILE A 78 -0.81 0.81 0.87
N TRP A 79 0.00 -0.24 0.98
CA TRP A 79 1.46 -0.17 0.98
C TRP A 79 2.00 -0.92 -0.24
N ARG A 80 2.70 -0.23 -1.13
CA ARG A 80 3.40 -0.84 -2.27
C ARG A 80 4.81 -1.25 -1.87
N SER A 81 5.19 -2.47 -2.22
CA SER A 81 6.57 -2.97 -2.14
C SER A 81 7.32 -2.58 -3.41
N TYR A 82 8.42 -1.85 -3.28
CA TYR A 82 9.25 -1.45 -4.42
C TYR A 82 10.70 -1.27 -3.99
N GLU A 83 11.64 -1.87 -4.72
CA GLU A 83 13.09 -1.78 -4.44
C GLU A 83 13.47 -2.05 -2.96
N LYS A 84 12.78 -3.01 -2.31
CA LYS A 84 12.92 -3.39 -0.88
C LYS A 84 12.36 -2.37 0.12
N GLU A 85 11.80 -1.26 -0.34
CA GLU A 85 11.10 -0.29 0.48
C GLU A 85 9.58 -0.49 0.44
N LEU A 86 8.89 0.17 1.38
CA LEU A 86 7.44 0.24 1.42
C LEU A 86 6.99 1.69 1.23
N PHE A 87 6.07 1.89 0.31
CA PHE A 87 5.53 3.18 -0.07
C PHE A 87 4.03 3.19 0.22
N VAL A 88 3.58 4.13 1.04
CA VAL A 88 2.15 4.37 1.28
C VAL A 88 1.56 4.94 0.01
N LEU A 89 0.52 4.33 -0.53
CA LEU A 89 -0.30 4.91 -1.59
C LEU A 89 -1.15 6.03 -0.98
N VAL A 90 -0.90 7.27 -1.39
CA VAL A 90 -1.62 8.45 -0.88
C VAL A 90 -2.79 8.79 -1.78
N ASP A 91 -2.60 8.72 -3.10
CA ASP A 91 -3.62 9.05 -4.08
C ASP A 91 -3.36 8.31 -5.40
N PHE A 92 -4.42 7.95 -6.11
CA PHE A 92 -4.38 7.37 -7.45
C PHE A 92 -5.69 7.65 -8.20
N ASN A 93 -5.60 8.29 -9.37
CA ASN A 93 -6.77 8.68 -10.17
C ASN A 93 -6.84 8.00 -11.56
N GLY A 94 -6.07 6.94 -11.79
CA GLY A 94 -5.99 6.28 -13.09
C GLY A 94 -5.00 6.90 -14.09
N GLY A 95 -4.53 8.13 -13.85
CA GLY A 95 -3.52 8.82 -14.67
C GLY A 95 -2.13 8.86 -14.04
N TRP A 96 -2.06 8.98 -12.71
CA TRP A 96 -0.82 9.07 -11.94
C TRP A 96 -1.03 8.62 -10.51
N VAL A 97 0.06 8.26 -9.84
CA VAL A 97 0.07 7.77 -8.46
C VAL A 97 0.92 8.66 -7.56
N ASN A 98 0.36 9.04 -6.40
CA ASN A 98 1.08 9.63 -5.29
C ASN A 98 1.43 8.56 -4.27
N TYR A 99 2.67 8.57 -3.83
CA TYR A 99 3.10 7.81 -2.68
C TYR A 99 3.74 8.69 -1.63
N ALA A 100 3.82 8.17 -0.43
CA ALA A 100 4.73 8.66 0.58
C ALA A 100 5.60 7.54 1.11
N ILE A 101 6.85 7.86 1.40
CA ILE A 101 7.75 6.98 2.13
C ILE A 101 8.27 7.66 3.37
N ASN A 102 8.38 6.89 4.43
CA ASN A 102 9.05 7.33 5.64
C ASN A 102 10.55 6.99 5.56
N ARG A 103 11.40 8.00 5.34
CA ARG A 103 12.85 7.82 5.29
C ARG A 103 13.55 8.53 6.47
N PRO A 104 14.60 7.93 7.04
CA PRO A 104 15.42 8.62 8.03
C PRO A 104 16.20 9.75 7.35
N VAL A 105 16.17 10.96 7.94
CA VAL A 105 17.03 12.06 7.50
C VAL A 105 18.47 11.77 7.91
N ARG A 106 19.44 12.08 7.04
CA ARG A 106 20.88 11.77 7.22
C ARG A 106 21.54 12.40 8.46
N THR A 107 20.88 13.34 9.13
CA THR A 107 21.38 13.97 10.36
C THR A 107 20.92 13.18 11.59
N ARG A 108 21.85 13.00 12.53
CA ARG A 108 21.97 11.89 13.50
C ARG A 108 20.85 11.71 14.55
N LEU A 109 19.68 12.33 14.42
CA LEU A 109 18.59 12.20 15.39
C LEU A 109 17.22 12.23 14.67
N SER A 110 16.77 11.04 14.26
CA SER A 110 15.37 10.59 14.33
C SER A 110 14.26 11.40 13.64
N ALA A 111 14.55 12.37 12.77
CA ALA A 111 13.50 12.98 11.97
C ALA A 111 13.09 12.01 10.86
N MET A 112 11.90 11.43 11.00
CA MET A 112 11.20 10.66 10.00
C MET A 112 10.42 11.63 9.12
N TYR A 113 10.81 11.79 7.85
CA TYR A 113 10.08 12.67 6.92
C TYR A 113 9.25 11.86 5.95
N TRP A 114 8.00 12.29 5.76
CA TRP A 114 7.10 11.82 4.73
C TRP A 114 7.50 12.44 3.40
N ALA A 115 8.33 11.74 2.63
CA ALA A 115 8.76 12.20 1.32
C ALA A 115 7.69 11.82 0.27
N PRO A 116 7.10 12.80 -0.44
CA PRO A 116 6.22 12.50 -1.56
C PRO A 116 7.03 11.86 -2.69
N MET A 117 6.43 10.87 -3.33
CA MET A 117 7.01 10.11 -4.42
C MET A 117 5.92 9.87 -5.47
N TYR A 118 6.30 9.69 -6.73
CA TYR A 118 5.38 9.70 -7.85
C TYR A 118 5.64 8.54 -8.81
N SER A 119 4.59 8.00 -9.41
CA SER A 119 4.71 7.13 -10.58
C SER A 119 3.56 7.38 -11.54
N ARG A 120 3.75 7.05 -12.82
CA ARG A 120 2.70 7.15 -13.85
C ARG A 120 1.55 6.18 -13.62
N THR A 121 1.85 4.95 -13.26
CA THR A 121 0.85 3.91 -12.95
C THR A 121 1.26 3.18 -11.68
N LEU A 122 0.35 2.38 -11.13
CA LEU A 122 0.62 1.53 -9.96
C LEU A 122 1.79 0.56 -10.16
N ASP A 123 2.18 0.28 -11.40
CA ASP A 123 3.28 -0.64 -11.75
C ASP A 123 4.52 0.06 -12.31
N SER A 124 4.42 1.36 -12.59
CA SER A 124 5.55 2.15 -13.09
C SER A 124 6.62 2.36 -12.01
N LYS A 125 7.85 2.70 -12.44
CA LYS A 125 8.95 3.09 -11.53
C LYS A 125 8.53 4.26 -10.65
N ILE A 126 8.91 4.20 -9.38
CA ILE A 126 8.69 5.29 -8.43
C ILE A 126 9.83 6.30 -8.56
N LYS A 127 9.49 7.59 -8.60
CA LYS A 127 10.41 8.72 -8.74
C LYS A 127 10.18 9.73 -7.62
N SER A 128 11.24 10.45 -7.25
CA SER A 128 11.17 11.52 -6.25
C SER A 128 10.66 12.84 -6.80
N SER A 129 10.53 12.98 -8.12
CA SER A 129 10.01 14.18 -8.77
C SER A 129 8.87 13.84 -9.73
N TRP A 130 7.89 14.75 -9.77
CA TRP A 130 6.75 14.64 -10.67
C TRP A 130 7.15 14.69 -12.14
N SER A 131 8.04 15.62 -12.49
CA SER A 131 8.53 15.81 -13.85
C SER A 131 9.21 14.56 -14.39
N GLU A 132 10.00 13.86 -13.57
CA GLU A 132 10.60 12.59 -13.96
C GLU A 132 9.58 11.46 -14.08
N ALA A 133 8.59 11.41 -13.17
CA ALA A 133 7.56 10.38 -13.21
C ALA A 133 6.67 10.48 -14.47
N MET A 134 6.54 11.68 -15.03
CA MET A 134 5.68 12.01 -16.16
C MET A 134 6.44 12.38 -17.43
N ALA A 135 7.76 12.16 -17.48
CA ALA A 135 8.62 12.64 -18.57
C ALA A 135 8.19 12.13 -19.96
N ASP A 136 7.58 10.95 -20.03
CA ASP A 136 7.15 10.31 -21.27
C ASP A 136 5.76 10.79 -21.74
N ILE A 137 5.10 11.68 -21.01
CA ILE A 137 3.75 12.18 -21.33
C ILE A 137 3.88 13.50 -22.11
N PRO A 138 3.26 13.62 -23.30
CA PRO A 138 3.18 14.88 -24.02
C PRO A 138 2.54 15.99 -23.17
N ALA A 139 3.07 17.20 -23.25
CA ALA A 139 2.51 18.35 -22.55
C ALA A 139 1.00 18.52 -22.84
N GLY A 140 0.20 18.76 -21.79
CA GLY A 140 -1.25 18.96 -21.89
C GLY A 140 -2.13 17.74 -21.62
N HIS A 141 -1.57 16.54 -21.41
CA HIS A 141 -2.33 15.32 -21.13
C HIS A 141 -2.37 14.93 -19.63
N ILE A 142 -1.84 15.77 -18.75
CA ILE A 142 -1.75 15.50 -17.31
C ILE A 142 -2.78 16.37 -16.58
N LEU A 143 -3.89 15.77 -16.15
CA LEU A 143 -4.87 16.40 -15.27
C LEU A 143 -4.52 16.07 -13.81
N ARG A 144 -4.24 17.11 -13.03
CA ARG A 144 -4.01 17.01 -11.58
C ARG A 144 -5.27 17.40 -10.83
#